data_AF-A0A067MHC1-F1
#
_entry.id   AF-A0A067MHC1-F1
#
_cell.length_a   1.000
_cell.length_b   1.000
_cell.length_c   1.000
_cell.angle_alpha   90.00
_cell.angle_beta   90.00
_cell.angle_gamma   90.00
#
_symmetry.space_group_name_H-M   'P 1'
#
loop_
_entity.id
_entity.type
_entity.pdbx_description
1 polymer ?
#
loop_
_entity_poly.entity_id
_entity_poly.type
_entity_poly.pdbx_seq_one_letter_code
_entity_poly.pdbx_strand_id
1 'polypeptide(L)'
;MYHAFDEIHNALTPLPSSLACPNHPPLEALLIGLAIITVAADSFWIQPGNVNALGIKQAFQHYVTSGASENVKALVLDAFPKPIDSYSTHDCNTKLLQIFINNHIGPFTVGQPGGSGSA
;
A
#
# COMPACT_ATOMS: atom_id res chain seq x y z
N MET A 1 16.85 -10.86 -7.05
CA MET A 1 16.29 -9.52 -6.77
C MET A 1 15.52 -8.96 -7.97
N TYR A 2 16.03 -9.05 -9.20
CA TYR A 2 15.31 -8.62 -10.43
C TYR A 2 13.94 -9.31 -10.65
N HIS A 3 13.82 -10.60 -10.33
CA HIS A 3 12.58 -11.37 -10.56
C HIS A 3 11.34 -10.85 -9.79
N ALA A 4 11.52 -10.38 -8.54
CA ALA A 4 10.40 -9.92 -7.71
C ALA A 4 9.86 -8.57 -8.18
N PHE A 5 10.72 -7.70 -8.69
CA PHE A 5 10.31 -6.40 -9.23
C PHE A 5 9.52 -6.57 -10.54
N ASP A 6 9.98 -7.46 -11.43
CA ASP A 6 9.27 -7.79 -12.67
C ASP A 6 7.89 -8.42 -12.39
N GLU A 7 7.78 -9.27 -11.36
CA GLU A 7 6.51 -9.86 -10.93
C GLU A 7 5.56 -8.82 -10.33
N ILE A 8 6.07 -7.88 -9.53
CA ILE A 8 5.28 -6.75 -9.02
C ILE A 8 4.81 -5.88 -10.19
N HIS A 9 5.70 -5.50 -11.10
CA HIS A 9 5.36 -4.69 -12.27
C HIS A 9 4.28 -5.37 -13.14
N ASN A 10 4.42 -6.67 -13.40
CA ASN A 10 3.45 -7.45 -14.17
C ASN A 10 2.12 -7.62 -13.44
N ALA A 11 2.14 -7.81 -12.11
CA ALA A 11 0.93 -7.92 -11.31
C ALA A 11 0.15 -6.60 -11.23
N LEU A 12 0.87 -5.47 -11.21
CA LEU A 12 0.30 -4.13 -11.14
C LEU A 12 -0.14 -3.57 -12.49
N THR A 13 0.04 -4.32 -13.59
CA THR A 13 -0.38 -3.90 -14.93
C THR A 13 -1.59 -4.74 -15.38
N PRO A 14 -2.76 -4.12 -15.66
CA PRO A 14 -3.02 -2.68 -15.62
C PRO A 14 -3.20 -2.16 -14.19
N LEU A 15 -2.74 -0.92 -13.98
CA LEU A 15 -2.91 -0.21 -12.72
C LEU A 15 -4.40 -0.01 -12.43
N PRO A 16 -4.83 -0.06 -11.16
CA PRO A 16 -6.20 0.26 -10.79
C PRO A 16 -6.57 1.66 -11.28
N SER A 17 -7.69 1.78 -11.99
CA SER A 17 -8.19 3.07 -12.48
C SER A 17 -8.40 4.10 -11.36
N SER A 18 -8.60 3.64 -10.12
CA SER A 18 -8.70 4.46 -8.91
C SER A 18 -7.44 5.29 -8.66
N LEU A 19 -6.25 4.82 -9.05
CA LEU A 19 -4.98 5.52 -8.83
C LEU A 19 -4.69 6.60 -9.88
N ALA A 20 -5.42 6.61 -11.01
CA ALA A 20 -5.20 7.57 -12.08
C ALA A 20 -5.44 9.02 -11.61
N CYS A 21 -4.46 9.88 -11.87
CA CYS A 21 -4.52 11.33 -11.65
C CYS A 21 -3.91 12.04 -12.86
N PRO A 22 -4.55 11.97 -14.04
CA PRO A 22 -3.92 12.32 -15.33
C PRO A 22 -3.47 13.77 -15.44
N ASN A 23 -4.04 14.67 -14.62
CA ASN A 23 -3.67 16.09 -14.57
C ASN A 23 -2.60 16.42 -13.52
N HIS A 24 -2.13 15.43 -12.75
CA HIS A 24 -1.15 15.58 -11.67
C HIS A 24 -0.12 14.44 -11.67
N PRO A 25 0.83 14.42 -12.63
CA PRO A 25 1.80 13.33 -12.76
C PRO A 25 2.62 13.02 -11.49
N PRO A 26 3.08 14.02 -10.70
CA PRO A 26 3.79 13.74 -9.45
C PRO A 26 2.91 13.01 -8.41
N LEU A 27 1.63 13.36 -8.35
CA LEU A 27 0.68 12.73 -7.45
C LEU A 27 0.33 11.31 -7.91
N GLU A 28 0.18 11.09 -9.23
CA GLU A 28 -0.04 9.77 -9.79
C GLU A 28 1.14 8.83 -9.48
N ALA A 29 2.38 9.29 -9.69
CA ALA A 29 3.58 8.54 -9.35
C ALA A 29 3.65 8.21 -7.84
N LEU A 30 3.26 9.15 -6.98
CA LEU A 30 3.19 8.94 -5.54
C LEU A 30 2.17 7.87 -5.16
N LEU A 31 0.96 7.92 -5.73
CA LEU A 31 -0.11 6.94 -5.48
C LEU A 31 0.28 5.54 -5.97
N ILE A 32 0.94 5.45 -7.13
CA ILE A 32 1.50 4.19 -7.65
C ILE A 32 2.57 3.65 -6.69
N GLY A 33 3.49 4.50 -6.22
CA GLY A 33 4.52 4.13 -5.26
C GLY A 33 3.95 3.58 -3.95
N LEU A 34 2.94 4.26 -3.39
CA LEU A 34 2.23 3.79 -2.20
C LEU A 34 1.55 2.44 -2.43
N ALA A 35 0.87 2.25 -3.56
CA ALA A 35 0.24 0.98 -3.90
C ALA A 35 1.26 -0.17 -3.98
N ILE A 36 2.42 0.06 -4.59
CA ILE A 36 3.53 -0.91 -4.64
C ILE A 36 3.98 -1.30 -3.24
N ILE A 37 4.21 -0.32 -2.37
CA ILE A 37 4.69 -0.57 -1.00
C ILE A 37 3.63 -1.36 -0.21
N THR A 38 2.34 -1.04 -0.36
CA THR A 38 1.24 -1.75 0.33
C THR A 38 1.14 -3.19 -0.14
N VAL A 39 1.14 -3.41 -1.45
CA VAL A 39 1.09 -4.77 -2.01
C VAL A 39 2.31 -5.59 -1.60
N ALA A 40 3.51 -4.98 -1.62
CA ALA A 40 4.72 -5.65 -1.18
C ALA A 40 4.63 -6.02 0.31
N ALA A 41 4.25 -5.08 1.18
CA ALA A 41 4.10 -5.32 2.62
C ALA A 41 3.10 -6.46 2.92
N ASP A 42 1.91 -6.42 2.31
CA ASP A 42 0.91 -7.49 2.43
C ASP A 42 1.47 -8.83 1.93
N SER A 43 2.22 -8.85 0.82
CA SER A 43 2.82 -10.07 0.27
C SER A 43 3.84 -10.71 1.22
N PHE A 44 4.72 -9.89 1.80
CA PHE A 44 5.71 -10.35 2.79
C PHE A 44 5.05 -10.79 4.10
N TRP A 45 3.90 -10.22 4.45
CA TRP A 45 3.12 -10.62 5.62
C TRP A 45 2.40 -11.95 5.41
N ILE A 46 1.82 -12.18 4.23
CA ILE A 46 1.09 -13.42 3.89
C ILE A 46 2.03 -14.62 3.76
N GLN A 47 3.23 -14.44 3.20
CA GLN A 47 4.24 -15.50 3.04
C GLN A 47 5.63 -15.04 3.51
N PRO A 48 5.89 -15.00 4.83
CA PRO A 48 7.19 -14.64 5.35
C PRO A 48 8.25 -15.65 4.87
N GLY A 49 9.28 -15.14 4.17
CA GLY A 49 10.45 -15.91 3.74
C GLY A 49 10.46 -16.41 2.29
N ASN A 50 9.31 -16.51 1.61
CA ASN A 50 9.25 -16.87 0.19
C ASN A 50 8.05 -16.24 -0.52
N VAL A 51 8.16 -14.95 -0.82
CA VAL A 51 7.17 -14.24 -1.63
C VAL A 51 7.35 -14.66 -3.09
N ASN A 52 6.36 -15.36 -3.64
CA ASN A 52 6.27 -15.72 -5.05
C ASN A 52 5.21 -14.90 -5.79
N ALA A 53 5.19 -14.98 -7.12
CA ALA A 53 4.22 -14.29 -7.98
C ALA A 53 2.76 -14.46 -7.53
N LEU A 54 2.40 -15.64 -7.02
CA LEU A 54 1.04 -15.92 -6.57
C LEU A 54 0.69 -15.12 -5.31
N GLY A 55 1.60 -15.03 -4.35
CA GLY A 55 1.42 -14.21 -3.15
C GLY A 55 1.27 -12.72 -3.48
N ILE A 56 2.10 -12.22 -4.39
CA ILE A 56 2.01 -10.83 -4.89
C ILE A 56 0.67 -10.58 -5.57
N LYS A 57 0.23 -11.49 -6.43
CA LYS A 57 -1.05 -11.39 -7.12
C LYS A 57 -2.23 -11.39 -6.13
N GLN A 58 -2.19 -12.25 -5.10
CA GLN A 58 -3.22 -12.30 -4.07
C GLN A 58 -3.27 -11.02 -3.25
N ALA A 59 -2.12 -10.50 -2.82
CA ALA A 59 -2.01 -9.22 -2.12
C ALA A 59 -2.54 -8.06 -2.98
N PHE A 60 -2.22 -8.04 -4.28
CA PHE A 60 -2.74 -7.03 -5.19
C PHE A 60 -4.27 -7.12 -5.36
N GLN A 61 -4.81 -8.32 -5.54
CA GLN A 61 -6.27 -8.52 -5.62
C GLN A 61 -6.96 -8.08 -4.32
N HIS A 62 -6.36 -8.34 -3.17
CA HIS A 62 -6.84 -7.86 -1.88
C HIS A 62 -6.81 -6.34 -1.80
N TYR A 63 -5.72 -5.70 -2.22
CA TYR A 63 -5.59 -4.24 -2.27
C TYR A 63 -6.67 -3.59 -3.15
N VAL A 64 -6.98 -4.18 -4.31
CA VAL A 64 -8.01 -3.67 -5.23
C VAL A 64 -9.43 -3.88 -4.68
N THR A 65 -9.71 -5.03 -4.07
CA THR A 65 -11.08 -5.37 -3.61
C THR A 65 -11.43 -4.79 -2.24
N SER A 66 -10.44 -4.43 -1.42
CA SER A 66 -10.64 -3.88 -0.08
C SER A 66 -11.03 -2.39 -0.04
N GLY A 67 -10.92 -1.67 -1.16
CA GLY A 67 -11.11 -0.22 -1.21
C GLY A 67 -9.94 0.59 -0.64
N ALA A 68 -8.81 -0.06 -0.33
CA ALA A 68 -7.63 0.61 0.20
C ALA A 68 -7.07 1.64 -0.79
N SER A 69 -7.18 1.39 -2.09
CA SER A 69 -6.70 2.30 -3.12
C SER A 69 -7.43 3.65 -3.11
N GLU A 70 -8.74 3.62 -2.93
CA GLU A 70 -9.60 4.80 -2.82
C GLU A 70 -9.34 5.54 -1.50
N ASN A 71 -9.20 4.81 -0.39
CA ASN A 71 -8.95 5.42 0.92
C ASN A 71 -7.59 6.10 0.99
N VAL A 72 -6.53 5.42 0.51
CA VAL A 72 -5.18 6.00 0.42
C VAL A 72 -5.19 7.24 -0.46
N LYS A 73 -5.86 7.19 -1.63
CA LYS A 73 -5.98 8.36 -2.50
C LYS A 73 -6.68 9.53 -1.79
N ALA A 74 -7.79 9.29 -1.10
CA ALA A 74 -8.50 10.32 -0.37
C ALA A 74 -7.62 10.96 0.73
N LEU A 75 -6.89 10.15 1.50
CA LEU A 75 -6.00 10.64 2.56
C LEU A 75 -4.78 11.40 2.03
N VAL A 76 -4.22 10.98 0.90
CA VAL A 76 -3.14 11.72 0.24
C VAL A 76 -3.65 13.08 -0.28
N LEU A 77 -4.83 13.13 -0.88
CA LEU A 77 -5.44 14.38 -1.33
C LEU A 77 -5.77 15.33 -0.17
N ASP A 78 -6.20 14.80 0.97
CA ASP A 78 -6.45 15.58 2.18
C ASP A 78 -5.14 16.11 2.80
N ALA A 79 -4.11 15.28 2.87
CA ALA A 79 -2.79 15.66 3.40
C ALA A 79 -2.04 16.64 2.49
N PHE A 80 -2.29 16.58 1.18
CA PHE A 80 -1.64 17.39 0.15
C PHE A 80 -2.69 18.02 -0.79
N PRO A 81 -3.48 19.01 -0.29
CA PRO A 81 -4.60 19.58 -1.02
C PRO A 81 -4.17 20.43 -2.23
N LYS A 82 -2.88 20.72 -2.36
CA LYS A 82 -2.27 21.39 -3.51
C LYS A 82 -1.07 20.57 -3.97
N PRO A 83 -0.80 20.52 -5.29
CA PRO A 83 0.45 19.98 -5.78
C PRO A 83 1.63 20.68 -5.10
N ILE A 84 2.58 19.88 -4.65
CA ILE A 84 3.84 20.37 -4.08
C ILE A 84 4.99 19.97 -5.01
N ASP A 85 6.07 20.75 -4.98
CA ASP A 85 7.21 20.52 -5.88
C ASP A 85 7.95 19.21 -5.57
N SER A 86 7.90 18.76 -4.30
CA SER A 86 8.52 17.50 -3.89
C SER A 86 7.85 16.87 -2.68
N TYR A 87 7.65 15.55 -2.76
CA TYR A 87 7.21 14.69 -1.66
C TYR A 87 8.38 14.10 -0.86
N SER A 88 9.64 14.36 -1.23
CA SER A 88 10.82 13.73 -0.62
C SER A 88 11.29 14.38 0.67
N THR A 89 10.61 15.44 1.14
CA THR A 89 10.95 16.10 2.41
C THR A 89 10.63 15.19 3.59
N HIS A 90 11.33 15.39 4.71
CA HIS A 90 11.13 14.59 5.92
C HIS A 90 9.67 14.62 6.40
N ASP A 91 9.05 15.80 6.38
CA ASP A 91 7.66 16.00 6.82
C ASP A 91 6.67 15.30 5.89
N CYS A 92 6.90 15.36 4.57
CA CYS A 92 6.08 14.65 3.59
C CYS A 92 6.20 13.14 3.77
N ASN A 93 7.41 12.62 3.90
CA ASN A 93 7.65 11.20 4.14
C ASN A 93 6.97 10.71 5.44
N THR A 94 7.00 11.53 6.50
CA THR A 94 6.35 11.21 7.78
C THR A 94 4.83 11.11 7.62
N LYS A 95 4.20 12.07 6.93
CA LYS A 95 2.76 12.03 6.61
C LYS A 95 2.40 10.81 5.75
N LEU A 96 3.20 10.53 4.72
CA LEU A 96 2.98 9.38 3.83
C LEU A 96 3.11 8.05 4.57
N LEU A 97 4.08 7.94 5.47
CA LEU A 97 4.24 6.78 6.33
C LEU A 97 3.03 6.60 7.27
N GLN A 98 2.51 7.68 7.85
CA GLN A 98 1.30 7.61 8.67
C GLN A 98 0.07 7.17 7.86
N ILE A 99 -0.11 7.70 6.65
CA ILE A 99 -1.16 7.27 5.74
C ILE A 99 -1.02 5.77 5.46
N PHE A 100 0.18 5.30 5.16
CA PHE A 100 0.47 3.90 4.92
C PHE A 100 0.12 3.01 6.13
N ILE A 101 0.63 3.34 7.33
CA ILE A 101 0.40 2.56 8.56
C ILE A 101 -1.09 2.46 8.88
N ASN A 102 -1.82 3.57 8.77
CA ASN A 102 -3.26 3.62 9.09
C ASN A 102 -4.14 2.85 8.11
N ASN A 103 -3.60 2.49 6.95
CA ASN A 103 -4.33 1.80 5.88
C ASN A 103 -3.80 0.40 5.60
N HIS A 104 -2.82 -0.05 6.39
CA HIS A 104 -2.29 -1.39 6.28
C HIS A 104 -3.38 -2.40 6.66
N ILE A 105 -3.73 -3.30 5.74
CA ILE A 105 -4.82 -4.28 5.88
C ILE A 105 -4.30 -5.59 6.48
N GLY A 106 -3.41 -5.46 7.46
CA GLY A 106 -2.93 -6.56 8.29
C GLY A 106 -3.45 -6.36 9.70
N PRO A 107 -3.75 -7.43 10.46
CA PRO A 107 -4.09 -7.26 11.85
C PRO A 107 -2.86 -6.67 12.57
N PHE A 108 -2.98 -5.45 13.09
CA PHE A 108 -2.21 -5.07 14.26
C PHE A 108 -2.74 -5.88 15.44
N THR A 109 -2.51 -7.19 15.46
CA THR A 109 -2.53 -7.95 16.71
C THR A 109 -1.28 -7.57 17.49
N VAL A 110 -1.28 -6.34 18.01
CA VAL A 110 -0.62 -6.08 19.30
C VAL A 110 -1.24 -7.08 20.26
N GLY A 111 -0.41 -8.00 20.76
CA GLY A 111 -0.86 -9.20 21.44
C GLY A 111 -1.99 -8.95 22.43
N GLN A 112 -3.10 -9.66 22.25
CA GLN A 112 -4.02 -9.93 23.34
C GLN A 112 -3.64 -11.31 23.88
N PRO A 113 -3.07 -11.41 25.10
CA PRO A 113 -2.71 -12.70 25.67
C PRO A 113 -3.97 -13.53 25.87
N GLY A 114 -3.86 -14.83 25.59
CA GLY A 114 -4.91 -15.78 25.91
C GLY A 114 -5.29 -15.71 27.38
N GLY A 115 -6.46 -15.17 27.66
CA GLY A 115 -7.16 -15.33 28.93
C GLY A 115 -8.19 -16.44 28.78
N SER A 116 -7.73 -17.68 28.85
CA SER A 116 -8.62 -18.80 29.21
C SER A 116 -9.03 -18.60 30.67
N GLY A 117 -10.33 -18.47 30.89
CA GLY A 117 -10.91 -18.28 32.22
C GLY A 117 -12.40 -18.58 32.15
N SER A 118 -12.73 -19.86 31.96
CA SER A 118 -14.07 -20.37 32.28
C SER A 118 -14.25 -20.33 33.79
N ALA A 119 -15.32 -19.71 34.25
CA ALA A 119 -15.91 -19.94 35.56
C ALA A 119 -17.25 -20.67 35.36
#